data_AF-A0A7Y5A0P9-F1
#
_entry.id   AF-A0A7Y5A0P9-F1
#
_cell.length_a   1.000
_cell.length_b   1.000
_cell.length_c   1.000
_cell.angle_alpha   90.00
_cell.angle_beta   90.00
_cell.angle_gamma   90.00
#
_symmetry.space_group_name_H-M   'P 1'
#
loop_
_entity.id
_entity.type
_entity.pdbx_description
1 polymer ?
#
loop_
_entity_poly.entity_id
_entity_poly.type
_entity_poly.pdbx_seq_one_letter_code
_entity_poly.pdbx_strand_id
1 'polypeptide(L)'
;GIRFSLDDFGTGYSSLQYLKKLPLYQLKIDQSFVRDIADDISDQAIVRTIIAMAQTLNLNVIAEGVETEQQRQLLQSNGCHTYQGYLFSQPVPIAEFEALMRGLP
;
A
#
# COMPACT_ATOMS: atom_id res chain seq x y z
N GLY A 1 15.40 11.87 -9.23
CA GLY A 1 15.15 11.26 -10.55
C GLY A 1 13.78 10.61 -10.58
N ILE A 2 13.41 9.98 -11.70
CA ILE A 2 12.14 9.25 -11.88
C ILE A 2 12.17 7.96 -11.06
N ARG A 3 11.04 7.59 -10.43
CA ARG A 3 10.88 6.40 -9.58
C ARG A 3 9.74 5.55 -10.12
N PHE A 4 9.87 4.22 -10.03
CA PHE A 4 8.85 3.26 -10.49
C PHE A 4 8.16 2.59 -9.31
N SER A 5 6.83 2.50 -9.38
CA SER A 5 6.03 1.72 -8.44
C SER A 5 5.38 0.56 -9.18
N LEU A 6 5.33 -0.62 -8.54
CA LEU A 6 4.57 -1.75 -9.05
C LEU A 6 3.18 -1.76 -8.39
N ASP A 7 2.15 -1.75 -9.22
CA ASP A 7 0.75 -1.67 -8.80
C ASP A 7 0.10 -3.04 -8.62
N ASP A 8 -1.02 -3.08 -7.89
CA ASP A 8 -1.88 -4.25 -7.65
C ASP A 8 -1.10 -5.52 -7.20
N PHE A 9 -0.04 -5.33 -6.41
CA PHE A 9 0.87 -6.42 -6.08
C PHE A 9 0.20 -7.44 -5.15
N GLY A 10 0.30 -8.71 -5.54
CA GLY A 10 -0.34 -9.86 -4.89
C GLY A 10 -1.49 -10.44 -5.71
N THR A 11 -2.01 -9.73 -6.70
CA THR A 11 -3.08 -10.22 -7.58
C THR A 11 -2.54 -10.98 -8.79
N GLY A 12 -3.30 -11.97 -9.29
CA GLY A 12 -3.17 -12.69 -10.58
C GLY A 12 -1.76 -12.93 -11.17
N TYR A 13 -1.15 -11.87 -11.73
CA TYR A 13 0.12 -11.90 -12.48
C TYR A 13 1.28 -11.19 -11.77
N SER A 14 1.21 -10.99 -10.45
CA SER A 14 2.27 -10.40 -9.63
C SER A 14 3.52 -11.29 -9.54
N SER A 15 4.26 -11.38 -10.65
CA SER A 15 5.43 -12.24 -10.74
C SER A 15 6.58 -11.61 -9.99
N LEU A 16 7.07 -12.32 -8.96
CA LEU A 16 8.33 -12.03 -8.26
C LEU A 16 9.51 -11.79 -9.23
N GLN A 17 9.41 -12.31 -10.45
CA GLN A 17 10.39 -12.10 -11.51
C GLN A 17 10.53 -10.62 -11.92
N TYR A 18 9.44 -9.82 -11.85
CA TYR A 18 9.49 -8.40 -12.18
C TYR A 18 10.26 -7.60 -11.12
N LEU A 19 10.16 -7.98 -9.85
CA LEU A 19 10.90 -7.35 -8.75
C LEU A 19 12.41 -7.37 -8.98
N LYS A 20 12.91 -8.43 -9.61
CA LYS A 20 14.35 -8.59 -9.92
C LYS A 20 14.79 -7.82 -11.17
N LYS A 21 13.87 -7.60 -12.12
CA LYS A 21 14.20 -7.08 -13.46
C LYS A 21 14.00 -5.58 -13.60
N LEU A 22 13.15 -4.99 -12.75
CA LEU A 22 12.77 -3.58 -12.85
C LEU A 22 13.44 -2.76 -11.74
N PRO A 23 13.86 -1.51 -12.03
CA PRO A 23 14.41 -0.60 -11.03
C PRO A 23 13.28 0.00 -10.17
N LEU A 24 12.60 -0.85 -9.41
CA LEU A 24 11.47 -0.45 -8.57
C LEU A 24 11.94 0.36 -7.36
N TYR A 25 11.08 1.30 -6.96
CA TYR A 25 11.22 2.10 -5.76
C TYR A 25 10.16 1.72 -4.71
N GLN A 26 8.98 1.29 -5.16
CA GLN A 26 7.82 1.04 -4.30
C GLN A 26 6.98 -0.15 -4.79
N LEU A 27 6.37 -0.86 -3.84
CA LEU A 27 5.28 -1.82 -4.05
C LEU A 27 3.99 -1.27 -3.47
N LYS A 28 2.89 -1.42 -4.22
CA LYS A 28 1.53 -1.10 -3.77
C LYS A 28 0.81 -2.39 -3.42
N ILE A 29 0.38 -2.53 -2.17
CA ILE A 29 -0.44 -3.66 -1.72
C ILE A 29 -1.87 -3.39 -2.17
N ASP A 30 -2.40 -4.28 -3.00
CA ASP A 30 -3.75 -4.14 -3.55
C ASP A 30 -4.81 -4.06 -2.45
N GLN A 31 -5.81 -3.22 -2.69
CA GLN A 31 -6.91 -2.99 -1.76
C GLN A 31 -7.74 -4.23 -1.42
N SER A 32 -7.76 -5.26 -2.28
CA SER A 32 -8.49 -6.50 -2.00
C SER A 32 -7.95 -7.19 -0.75
N PHE A 33 -6.62 -7.24 -0.57
CA PHE A 33 -6.00 -7.80 0.63
C PHE A 33 -6.14 -6.89 1.85
N VAL A 34 -6.13 -5.56 1.65
CA VAL A 34 -6.24 -4.59 2.75
C VAL A 34 -7.65 -4.58 3.34
N ARG A 35 -8.67 -4.76 2.50
CA ARG A 35 -10.07 -4.75 2.88
C ARG A 35 -10.38 -5.77 3.99
N ASP A 36 -9.93 -7.00 3.78
CA ASP A 36 -10.27 -8.15 4.62
C ASP A 36 -9.15 -8.52 5.62
N ILE A 37 -8.09 -7.70 5.72
CA ILE A 37 -6.93 -7.92 6.60
C ILE A 37 -7.30 -8.13 8.08
N ALA A 38 -8.45 -7.63 8.54
CA ALA A 38 -8.88 -7.81 9.92
C ALA A 38 -9.41 -9.23 10.20
N ASP A 39 -10.02 -9.86 9.19
CA ASP A 39 -10.89 -11.03 9.38
C ASP A 39 -10.42 -12.26 8.58
N ASP A 40 -9.60 -12.08 7.54
CA ASP A 40 -9.04 -13.16 6.72
C ASP A 40 -7.54 -13.40 7.03
N ILE A 41 -7.25 -14.59 7.54
CA ILE A 41 -5.88 -15.03 7.88
C ILE A 41 -5.00 -15.15 6.62
N SER A 42 -5.58 -15.53 5.48
CA SER A 42 -4.88 -15.61 4.19
C SER A 42 -4.41 -14.22 3.77
N ASP A 43 -5.28 -13.22 3.84
CA ASP A 43 -4.93 -11.85 3.47
C ASP A 43 -3.91 -11.24 4.43
N GLN A 44 -4.04 -11.50 5.73
CA GLN A 44 -3.00 -11.14 6.72
C GLN A 44 -1.64 -11.74 6.34
N ALA A 45 -1.60 -13.01 5.97
CA ALA A 45 -0.37 -13.69 5.59
C ALA A 45 0.22 -13.12 4.29
N ILE A 46 -0.61 -12.82 3.29
CA ILE A 46 -0.19 -12.19 2.03
C ILE A 46 0.37 -10.80 2.29
N VAL A 47 -0.36 -9.93 3.01
CA VAL A 47 0.10 -8.58 3.36
C VAL A 47 1.43 -8.61 4.09
N ARG A 48 1.57 -9.44 5.12
CA ARG A 48 2.82 -9.60 5.87
C ARG A 48 3.97 -10.07 4.97
N THR A 49 3.70 -10.98 4.04
CA THR A 49 4.70 -11.48 3.08
C THR A 49 5.17 -10.38 2.14
N ILE A 50 4.23 -9.58 1.61
CA ILE A 50 4.55 -8.45 0.72
C ILE A 50 5.42 -7.42 1.45
N ILE A 51 5.07 -7.07 2.69
CA ILE A 51 5.84 -6.10 3.49
C ILE A 51 7.25 -6.62 3.78
N ALA A 52 7.38 -7.87 4.24
CA ALA A 52 8.69 -8.48 4.52
C ALA A 52 9.59 -8.56 3.28
N MET A 53 8.99 -8.88 2.13
CA MET A 53 9.69 -8.90 0.86
C MET A 53 10.14 -7.50 0.42
N ALA A 54 9.27 -6.48 0.53
CA ALA A 54 9.64 -5.09 0.24
C ALA A 54 10.84 -4.64 1.09
N GLN A 55 10.81 -4.94 2.39
CA GLN A 55 11.93 -4.64 3.30
C GLN A 55 13.23 -5.36 2.87
N THR A 56 13.14 -6.64 2.52
CA THR A 56 14.30 -7.45 2.10
C THR A 56 14.92 -6.91 0.80
N LEU A 57 14.09 -6.41 -0.12
CA LEU A 57 14.52 -5.83 -1.39
C LEU A 57 14.85 -4.34 -1.30
N ASN A 58 14.79 -3.76 -0.10
CA ASN A 58 14.97 -2.32 0.15
C ASN A 58 14.03 -1.44 -0.72
N LEU A 59 12.78 -1.89 -0.86
CA LEU A 59 11.69 -1.20 -1.54
C LEU A 59 10.76 -0.55 -0.52
N ASN A 60 10.18 0.59 -0.89
CA ASN A 60 9.09 1.17 -0.12
C ASN A 60 7.82 0.34 -0.31
N VAL A 61 6.92 0.42 0.66
CA VAL A 61 5.60 -0.21 0.57
C VAL A 61 4.51 0.82 0.91
N ILE A 62 3.42 0.79 0.17
CA ILE A 62 2.20 1.55 0.43
C ILE A 62 1.01 0.58 0.36
N ALA A 63 0.09 0.71 1.32
CA ALA A 63 -1.15 -0.05 1.32
C ALA A 63 -2.30 0.79 0.76
N GLU A 64 -3.08 0.22 -0.15
CA GLU A 64 -4.22 0.87 -0.78
C GLU A 64 -5.55 0.44 -0.18
N GLY A 65 -6.56 1.30 -0.27
CA GLY A 65 -7.89 0.98 0.28
C GLY A 65 -7.93 0.93 1.81
N VAL A 66 -7.10 1.71 2.51
CA VAL A 66 -7.17 1.83 3.97
C VAL A 66 -8.37 2.71 4.35
N GLU A 67 -9.41 2.10 4.88
CA GLU A 67 -10.69 2.75 5.21
C GLU A 67 -10.97 2.79 6.72
N THR A 68 -10.34 1.92 7.51
CA THR A 68 -10.53 1.86 8.96
C THR A 68 -9.23 2.01 9.74
N GLU A 69 -9.34 2.54 10.96
CA GLU A 69 -8.21 2.65 11.87
C GLU A 69 -7.65 1.27 12.25
N GLN A 70 -8.49 0.24 12.31
CA GLN A 70 -8.07 -1.14 12.55
C GLN A 70 -7.16 -1.67 11.42
N GLN A 71 -7.53 -1.45 10.15
CA GLN A 71 -6.68 -1.79 9.00
C GLN A 71 -5.34 -1.05 9.09
N ARG A 72 -5.36 0.26 9.37
CA ARG A 72 -4.15 1.09 9.53
C ARG A 72 -3.23 0.54 10.61
N GLN A 73 -3.77 0.17 11.77
CA GLN A 73 -3.00 -0.37 12.90
C GLN A 73 -2.38 -1.73 12.58
N LEU A 74 -3.12 -2.62 11.91
CA LEU A 74 -2.61 -3.91 11.46
C LEU A 74 -1.49 -3.75 10.43
N LEU A 75 -1.64 -2.83 9.48
CA LEU A 75 -0.58 -2.52 8.51
C LEU A 75 0.66 -1.94 9.20
N GLN A 76 0.46 -1.01 10.15
CA GLN A 76 1.53 -0.41 10.94
C GLN A 76 2.30 -1.44 11.76
N SER A 77 1.61 -2.36 12.42
CA SER A 77 2.23 -3.41 13.25
C SER A 77 3.03 -4.42 12.41
N ASN A 78 2.65 -4.62 11.14
CA ASN A 78 3.40 -5.41 10.17
C ASN A 78 4.56 -4.65 9.50
N GLY A 79 4.72 -3.34 9.79
CA GLY A 79 5.83 -2.52 9.28
C GLY A 79 5.53 -1.76 7.98
N CYS A 80 4.27 -1.63 7.58
CA CYS A 80 3.84 -0.72 6.52
C CYS A 80 3.44 0.63 7.13
N HIS A 81 4.10 1.70 6.73
CA HIS A 81 3.90 3.06 7.29
C HIS A 81 3.38 4.09 6.29
N THR A 82 3.06 3.66 5.07
CA THR A 82 2.49 4.52 4.03
C THR A 82 1.15 3.97 3.61
N TYR A 83 0.14 4.83 3.50
CA TYR A 83 -1.24 4.43 3.28
C TYR A 83 -1.91 5.33 2.26
N GLN A 84 -2.84 4.75 1.52
CA GLN A 84 -3.82 5.46 0.71
C GLN A 84 -5.19 4.83 0.97
N GLY A 85 -6.21 5.67 1.18
CA GLY A 85 -7.58 5.20 1.32
C GLY A 85 -8.50 6.22 1.99
N TYR A 86 -9.78 5.86 2.07
CA TYR A 86 -10.84 6.77 2.50
C TYR A 86 -10.79 7.12 3.99
N LEU A 87 -9.97 6.41 4.78
CA LEU A 87 -9.65 6.84 6.15
C LEU A 87 -9.05 8.25 6.18
N PHE A 88 -8.31 8.62 5.13
CA PHE A 88 -7.63 9.92 5.02
C PHE A 88 -8.40 10.90 4.13
N SER A 89 -8.73 10.47 2.91
CA SER A 89 -9.50 11.27 1.95
C SER A 89 -10.02 10.39 0.84
N GLN A 90 -11.18 10.74 0.29
CA GLN A 90 -11.59 10.26 -1.03
C GLN A 90 -10.79 10.99 -2.13
N PRO A 91 -10.74 10.45 -3.36
CA PRO A 91 -10.32 11.21 -4.53
C PRO A 91 -11.20 12.45 -4.68
N VAL A 92 -10.58 13.62 -4.75
CA VAL A 92 -11.27 14.91 -4.84
C VAL A 92 -10.83 15.70 -6.07
N PRO A 93 -11.66 16.63 -6.57
CA PRO A 93 -11.26 17.58 -7.61
C PRO A 93 -10.04 18.42 -7.17
N ILE A 94 -9.31 18.94 -8.15
CA ILE A 94 -8.06 19.69 -7.92
C ILE A 94 -8.22 20.85 -6.93
N ALA A 95 -9.33 21.60 -7.00
CA ALA A 95 -9.57 22.75 -6.11
C ALA A 95 -9.72 22.33 -4.64
N GLU A 96 -10.37 21.21 -4.38
CA GLU A 96 -10.54 20.64 -3.04
C GLU A 96 -9.22 20.04 -2.55
N PHE A 97 -8.47 19.35 -3.41
CA PHE A 97 -7.13 18.87 -3.09
C PHE A 97 -6.20 20.00 -2.65
N GLU A 98 -6.15 21.11 -3.40
CA GLU A 98 -5.34 22.28 -3.04
C GLU A 98 -5.76 22.90 -1.70
N ALA A 99 -7.06 22.90 -1.40
CA ALA A 99 -7.55 23.36 -0.10
C ALA A 99 -7.10 22.44 1.04
N LEU A 100 -7.20 21.12 0.85
CA LEU A 100 -6.73 20.11 1.83
C LEU A 100 -5.23 20.25 2.09
N MET A 101 -4.41 20.38 1.05
CA MET A 101 -2.95 20.48 1.18
C MET A 101 -2.50 21.76 1.89
N ARG A 102 -3.25 22.85 1.82
CA ARG A 102 -2.96 24.09 2.57
C ARG A 102 -3.30 23.98 4.06
N GLY A 103 -4.23 23.09 4.42
CA GLY A 103 -4.68 22.88 5.79
C GLY A 103 -3.96 21.76 6.53
N LEU A 104 -3.15 20.96 5.85
CA LEU A 104 -2.32 19.94 6.48
C LEU A 104 -1.09 20.61 7.15
N PRO A 105 -0.76 20.24 8.39
CA PRO A 105 0.38 20.77 9.12
C PRO A 105 1.73 20.35 8.50
#